data_AF-A0A1V3RLL2-F1
#
_entry.id   AF-A0A1V3RLL2-F1
#
_cell.length_a   1.000
_cell.length_b   1.000
_cell.length_c   1.000
_cell.angle_alpha   90.00
_cell.angle_beta   90.00
_cell.angle_gamma   90.00
#
_symmetry.space_group_name_H-M   'P 1'
#
loop_
_entity.id
_entity.type
_entity.pdbx_description
1 polymer ?
#
loop_
_entity_poly.entity_id
_entity_poly.type
_entity_poly.pdbx_seq_one_letter_code
_entity_poly.pdbx_strand_id
1 'polypeptide(L)'
;MKKKLTLLILLTIIVVGFCIFRKQISYEIYRKINIISAGSYPYAETYYLNYSESEVKNAIKKFKELHPEYKVPKNIGEYELIDHQTKNPAFWYVTFFYFQDENEVIQTWIRNNGKSETTFAFVQVNQVRINSWENINDDFNYNDNSKQIEKFEKRILKVLIEILKANKGGR
;
A
#
# COMPACT_ATOMS: atom_id res chain seq x y z
N MET A 1 11.70 -48.43 18.53
CA MET A 1 10.73 -47.71 17.67
C MET A 1 10.32 -46.35 18.23
N LYS A 2 9.77 -46.25 19.45
CA LYS A 2 9.31 -44.99 20.05
C LYS A 2 10.35 -43.86 20.06
N LYS A 3 11.59 -44.10 20.48
CA LYS A 3 12.67 -43.08 20.49
C LYS A 3 13.01 -42.51 19.10
N LYS A 4 12.99 -43.35 18.05
CA LYS A 4 13.23 -42.90 16.66
C LYS A 4 12.06 -42.06 16.13
N LEU A 5 10.83 -42.42 16.48
CA LEU A 5 9.63 -41.66 16.13
C LEU A 5 9.60 -40.30 16.85
N THR A 6 9.93 -40.25 18.14
CA THR A 6 10.04 -39.00 18.91
C THR A 6 11.11 -38.08 18.33
N LEU A 7 12.28 -38.61 17.95
CA LEU A 7 13.34 -37.84 17.33
C LEU A 7 12.91 -37.26 15.97
N LEU A 8 12.20 -38.05 15.16
CA LEU A 8 11.69 -37.61 13.87
C LEU A 8 10.69 -36.45 14.02
N ILE A 9 9.74 -36.56 14.97
CA ILE A 9 8.76 -35.51 15.26
C ILE A 9 9.44 -34.21 15.69
N LEU A 10 10.44 -34.31 16.57
CA LEU A 10 11.21 -33.14 17.03
C LEU A 10 11.95 -32.46 15.88
N LEU A 11 12.57 -33.24 14.98
CA LEU A 11 13.26 -32.74 13.80
C LEU A 11 12.28 -32.02 12.86
N THR A 12 11.09 -32.59 12.64
CA THR A 12 10.05 -31.98 11.81
C THR A 12 9.59 -30.64 12.39
N ILE A 13 9.38 -30.55 13.71
CA ILE A 13 8.99 -29.30 14.38
C ILE A 13 10.08 -28.23 14.22
N ILE A 14 11.36 -28.62 14.38
CA ILE A 14 12.50 -27.70 14.20
C ILE A 14 12.57 -27.18 12.76
N VAL A 15 12.41 -28.05 11.76
CA VAL A 15 12.45 -27.67 10.34
C VAL A 15 11.28 -26.75 9.99
N VAL A 16 10.05 -27.08 10.43
CA VAL A 16 8.87 -26.23 10.20
C VAL A 16 9.04 -24.89 10.89
N GLY A 17 9.51 -24.88 12.14
CA GLY A 17 9.83 -23.66 12.88
C GLY A 17 10.83 -22.79 12.13
N PHE A 18 11.92 -23.38 11.64
CA PHE A 18 12.93 -22.68 10.85
C PHE A 18 12.37 -22.10 9.55
N CYS A 19 11.51 -22.83 8.82
CA CYS A 19 10.88 -22.34 7.59
C CYS A 19 9.97 -21.12 7.83
N ILE A 20 9.19 -21.13 8.91
CA ILE A 20 8.33 -19.99 9.29
C ILE A 20 9.21 -18.80 9.71
N PHE A 21 10.22 -19.05 10.54
CA PHE A 21 11.12 -18.01 11.05
C PHE A 21 11.95 -17.34 9.95
N ARG A 22 12.36 -18.11 8.93
CA ARG A 22 13.12 -17.57 7.78
C ARG A 22 12.35 -16.49 7.02
N LYS A 23 11.04 -16.70 6.79
CA LYS A 23 10.21 -15.70 6.09
C LYS A 23 10.10 -14.41 6.89
N GLN A 24 9.89 -14.51 8.20
CA GLN A 24 9.84 -13.34 9.09
C GLN A 24 11.18 -12.59 9.10
N ILE A 25 12.30 -13.30 9.28
CA ILE A 25 13.64 -12.69 9.29
C ILE A 25 13.93 -11.99 7.96
N SER A 26 13.64 -12.62 6.83
CA SER A 26 13.85 -11.99 5.52
C SER A 26 13.03 -10.71 5.39
N TYR A 27 11.76 -10.71 5.80
CA TYR A 27 10.90 -9.53 5.78
C TYR A 27 11.46 -8.38 6.64
N GLU A 28 11.90 -8.67 7.87
CA GLU A 28 12.51 -7.65 8.75
C GLU A 28 13.80 -7.06 8.16
N ILE A 29 14.60 -7.89 7.46
CA ILE A 29 15.80 -7.42 6.76
C ILE A 29 15.45 -6.54 5.56
N TYR A 30 14.49 -6.96 4.73
CA TYR A 30 14.03 -6.18 3.56
C TYR A 30 13.47 -4.82 3.97
N ARG A 31 12.68 -4.75 5.06
CA ARG A 31 12.16 -3.50 5.61
C ARG A 31 13.27 -2.48 5.91
N LYS A 32 14.37 -2.95 6.51
CA LYS A 32 15.45 -2.07 6.99
C LYS A 32 16.40 -1.57 5.88
N ILE A 33 16.51 -2.30 4.77
CA ILE A 33 17.43 -1.94 3.68
C ILE A 33 16.89 -0.74 2.85
N ASN A 34 15.57 -0.53 2.80
CA ASN A 34 14.95 0.52 1.97
C ASN A 34 15.01 1.95 2.57
N ILE A 35 15.48 2.12 3.80
CA ILE A 35 15.35 3.38 4.56
C ILE A 35 16.34 4.47 4.07
N ILE A 36 17.51 4.09 3.56
CA ILE A 36 18.65 5.01 3.37
C ILE A 36 18.47 5.94 2.15
N SER A 37 17.50 5.71 1.27
CA SER A 37 17.28 6.54 0.05
C SER A 37 15.83 6.91 -0.25
N ALA A 38 14.88 6.57 0.61
CA ALA A 38 13.46 6.66 0.30
C ALA A 38 12.78 7.99 0.73
N GLY A 39 13.50 8.90 1.38
CA GLY A 39 13.03 10.26 1.69
C GLY A 39 11.88 10.28 2.70
N SER A 40 10.84 11.11 2.46
CA SER A 40 9.71 11.31 3.38
C SER A 40 8.78 10.10 3.57
N TYR A 41 8.87 9.09 2.70
CA TYR A 41 8.00 7.91 2.73
C TYR A 41 8.83 6.61 2.64
N PRO A 42 9.66 6.31 3.66
CA PRO A 42 10.69 5.29 3.55
C PRO A 42 10.18 3.84 3.43
N TYR A 43 8.93 3.61 3.84
CA TYR A 43 8.33 2.28 3.89
C TYR A 43 7.20 2.08 2.86
N ALA A 44 6.88 3.11 2.08
CA ALA A 44 5.76 3.03 1.17
C ALA A 44 5.94 1.92 0.12
N GLU A 45 4.88 1.17 -0.14
CA GLU A 45 4.83 0.19 -1.22
C GLU A 45 4.66 0.93 -2.55
N THR A 46 5.58 0.76 -3.50
CA THR A 46 5.65 1.59 -4.71
C THR A 46 5.37 0.79 -5.99
N TYR A 47 4.59 1.40 -6.88
CA TYR A 47 4.19 0.84 -8.16
C TYR A 47 4.55 1.81 -9.29
N TYR A 48 5.30 1.32 -10.28
CA TYR A 48 5.72 2.13 -11.43
C TYR A 48 4.69 2.03 -12.56
N LEU A 49 4.12 3.17 -12.94
CA LEU A 49 3.10 3.27 -13.97
C LEU A 49 3.67 3.99 -15.19
N ASN A 50 3.59 3.33 -16.35
CA ASN A 50 4.02 3.89 -17.65
C ASN A 50 2.96 4.84 -18.24
N TYR A 51 2.55 5.80 -17.43
CA TYR A 51 1.58 6.86 -17.72
C TYR A 51 2.08 8.17 -17.13
N SER A 52 1.74 9.28 -17.78
CA SER A 52 2.05 10.61 -17.25
C SER A 52 1.30 10.90 -15.96
N GLU A 53 1.84 11.78 -15.11
CA GLU A 53 1.21 12.11 -13.83
C GLU A 53 -0.22 12.63 -13.99
N SER A 54 -0.48 13.40 -15.05
CA SER A 54 -1.81 13.92 -15.36
C SER A 54 -2.81 12.82 -15.72
N GLU A 55 -2.38 11.79 -16.46
CA GLU A 55 -3.21 10.62 -16.76
C GLU A 55 -3.56 9.85 -15.49
N VAL A 56 -2.60 9.67 -14.59
CA VAL A 56 -2.83 9.00 -13.30
C VAL A 56 -3.76 9.83 -12.41
N LYS A 57 -3.57 11.15 -12.30
CA LYS A 57 -4.49 12.06 -11.58
C LYS A 57 -5.92 11.94 -12.11
N ASN A 58 -6.09 11.98 -13.43
CA ASN A 58 -7.39 11.86 -14.07
C ASN A 58 -8.01 10.48 -13.84
N ALA A 59 -7.21 9.42 -13.84
CA ALA A 59 -7.68 8.07 -13.53
C ALA A 59 -8.11 7.94 -12.07
N ILE A 60 -7.40 8.54 -11.11
CA ILE A 60 -7.81 8.58 -9.69
C ILE A 60 -9.13 9.33 -9.52
N LYS A 61 -9.28 10.48 -10.18
CA LYS A 61 -10.53 11.23 -10.17
C LYS A 61 -11.70 10.38 -10.72
N LYS A 62 -11.51 9.76 -11.89
CA LYS A 62 -12.50 8.88 -12.52
C LYS A 62 -12.81 7.65 -11.67
N PHE A 63 -11.81 7.05 -11.03
CA PHE A 63 -11.99 5.95 -10.08
C PHE A 63 -12.97 6.37 -8.97
N LYS A 64 -12.74 7.52 -8.33
CA LYS A 64 -13.62 8.01 -7.26
C LYS A 64 -15.00 8.41 -7.77
N GLU A 65 -15.14 8.85 -9.01
CA GLU A 65 -16.44 9.12 -9.63
C GLU A 65 -17.26 7.83 -9.86
N LEU A 66 -16.60 6.77 -10.33
CA LEU A 66 -17.21 5.46 -10.58
C LEU A 66 -17.47 4.68 -9.29
N HIS A 67 -16.64 4.89 -8.27
CA HIS A 67 -16.69 4.19 -7.00
C HIS A 67 -16.78 5.19 -5.83
N PRO A 68 -17.94 5.83 -5.62
CA PRO A 68 -18.14 6.84 -4.59
C PRO A 68 -17.93 6.30 -3.16
N GLU A 69 -18.07 4.99 -2.95
CA GLU A 69 -17.78 4.31 -1.67
C GLU A 69 -16.32 4.49 -1.21
N TYR A 70 -15.38 4.78 -2.14
CA TYR A 70 -13.99 5.07 -1.80
C TYR A 70 -13.70 6.56 -1.54
N LYS A 71 -14.70 7.44 -1.63
CA LYS A 71 -14.52 8.85 -1.27
C LYS A 71 -14.48 9.00 0.24
N VAL A 72 -13.48 9.73 0.71
CA VAL A 72 -13.40 10.08 2.14
C VAL A 72 -14.55 11.05 2.48
N PRO A 73 -15.40 10.72 3.46
CA PRO A 73 -16.42 11.63 3.96
C PRO A 73 -15.82 12.93 4.51
N LYS A 74 -16.56 14.03 4.40
CA LYS A 74 -16.20 15.27 5.10
C LYS A 74 -16.31 15.02 6.61
N ASN A 75 -15.22 15.19 7.35
CA ASN A 75 -15.08 14.93 8.79
C ASN A 75 -14.95 13.45 9.17
N ILE A 76 -13.98 12.76 8.57
CA ILE A 76 -13.60 11.43 9.07
C ILE A 76 -12.63 11.58 10.25
N GLY A 77 -13.08 11.20 11.44
CA GLY A 77 -12.35 11.49 12.68
C GLY A 77 -12.16 12.99 12.89
N GLU A 78 -10.94 13.43 13.14
CA GLU A 78 -10.58 14.84 13.39
C GLU A 78 -10.02 15.56 12.15
N TYR A 79 -9.91 14.89 11.00
CA TYR A 79 -9.19 15.40 9.85
C TYR A 79 -10.08 15.65 8.63
N GLU A 80 -9.81 16.74 7.93
CA GLU A 80 -10.31 16.97 6.57
C GLU A 80 -9.28 16.43 5.56
N LEU A 81 -9.41 15.15 5.20
CA LEU A 81 -8.50 14.48 4.28
C LEU A 81 -8.92 14.73 2.83
N ILE A 82 -8.21 15.65 2.17
CA ILE A 82 -8.46 16.05 0.78
C ILE A 82 -7.21 15.75 -0.06
N ASP A 83 -7.42 15.24 -1.27
CA ASP A 83 -6.35 15.05 -2.24
C ASP A 83 -5.67 16.39 -2.57
N HIS A 84 -4.35 16.46 -2.47
CA HIS A 84 -3.63 17.72 -2.63
C HIS A 84 -2.19 17.52 -3.12
N GLN A 85 -1.65 18.56 -3.77
CA GLN A 85 -0.21 18.66 -4.01
C GLN A 85 0.49 19.07 -2.72
N THR A 86 1.60 18.42 -2.36
CA THR A 86 2.44 18.86 -1.24
C THR A 86 2.96 20.27 -1.49
N LYS A 87 3.14 21.05 -0.42
CA LYS A 87 3.74 22.37 -0.50
C LYS A 87 5.25 22.26 -0.27
N ASN A 88 6.03 22.85 -1.16
CA ASN A 88 7.47 23.12 -1.00
C ASN A 88 8.32 21.99 -0.38
N PRO A 89 8.85 21.04 -1.17
CA PRO A 89 8.71 20.92 -2.61
C PRO A 89 7.40 20.21 -3.01
N ALA A 90 6.84 20.61 -4.16
CA ALA A 90 5.63 20.02 -4.72
C ALA A 90 5.90 18.68 -5.42
N PHE A 91 6.64 17.78 -4.78
CA PHE A 91 7.03 16.50 -5.37
C PHE A 91 5.92 15.47 -5.38
N TRP A 92 4.97 15.54 -4.45
CA TRP A 92 3.96 14.51 -4.27
C TRP A 92 2.57 15.08 -4.45
N TYR A 93 1.71 14.34 -5.13
CA TYR A 93 0.26 14.52 -5.07
C TYR A 93 -0.32 13.44 -4.17
N VAL A 94 -0.71 13.82 -2.96
CA VAL A 94 -1.24 12.92 -1.94
C VAL A 94 -2.71 12.68 -2.23
N THR A 95 -3.14 11.42 -2.17
CA THR A 95 -4.54 11.05 -2.34
C THR A 95 -5.01 10.05 -1.29
N PHE A 96 -6.28 10.16 -0.93
CA PHE A 96 -6.89 9.33 0.12
C PHE A 96 -8.04 8.49 -0.43
N PHE A 97 -8.16 7.24 0.02
CA PHE A 97 -9.28 6.35 -0.32
C PHE A 97 -9.90 5.81 0.95
N TYR A 98 -11.22 5.72 1.00
CA TYR A 98 -11.94 5.21 2.16
C TYR A 98 -12.41 3.77 1.93
N PHE A 99 -12.07 2.87 2.83
CA PHE A 99 -12.62 1.51 2.85
C PHE A 99 -13.77 1.50 3.86
N GLN A 100 -14.97 1.75 3.35
CA GLN A 100 -16.16 1.99 4.17
C GLN A 100 -16.51 0.81 5.07
N ASP A 101 -16.42 -0.42 4.56
CA ASP A 101 -16.75 -1.63 5.32
C ASP A 101 -15.77 -1.87 6.49
N GLU A 102 -14.50 -1.54 6.26
CA GLU A 102 -13.43 -1.65 7.26
C GLU A 102 -13.32 -0.42 8.17
N ASN A 103 -13.95 0.71 7.81
CA ASN A 103 -13.76 2.01 8.42
C ASN A 103 -12.28 2.42 8.50
N GLU A 104 -11.60 2.32 7.36
CA GLU A 104 -10.17 2.62 7.21
C GLU A 104 -9.94 3.67 6.12
N VAL A 105 -8.96 4.56 6.31
CA VAL A 105 -8.51 5.47 5.24
C VAL A 105 -7.13 5.06 4.76
N ILE A 106 -6.99 4.88 3.45
CA ILE A 106 -5.75 4.59 2.77
C ILE A 106 -5.12 5.88 2.29
N GLN A 107 -3.90 6.18 2.75
CA GLN A 107 -3.10 7.27 2.20
C GLN A 107 -2.14 6.77 1.14
N THR A 108 -2.11 7.49 0.03
CA THR A 108 -1.20 7.26 -1.09
C THR A 108 -0.57 8.56 -1.55
N TRP A 109 0.42 8.45 -2.43
CA TRP A 109 0.85 9.57 -3.26
C TRP A 109 1.20 9.12 -4.67
N ILE A 110 1.15 10.06 -5.62
CA ILE A 110 1.81 9.90 -6.91
C ILE A 110 2.91 10.93 -7.09
N ARG A 111 3.95 10.55 -7.84
CA ARG A 111 5.06 11.42 -8.19
C ARG A 111 5.53 11.13 -9.61
N ASN A 112 5.75 12.19 -10.37
CA ASN A 112 6.38 12.11 -11.68
C ASN A 112 7.85 11.66 -11.55
N ASN A 113 8.22 10.61 -12.29
CA ASN A 113 9.59 10.11 -12.41
C ASN A 113 10.17 10.28 -13.82
N GLY A 114 9.44 10.93 -14.72
CA GLY A 114 9.81 11.13 -16.13
C GLY A 114 8.62 11.62 -16.95
N LYS A 115 8.85 11.92 -18.24
CA LYS A 115 7.80 12.46 -19.12
C LYS A 115 6.55 11.58 -19.24
N SER A 116 6.71 10.26 -19.10
CA SER A 116 5.66 9.26 -19.29
C SER A 116 5.63 8.21 -18.18
N GLU A 117 6.19 8.53 -17.01
CA GLU A 117 6.33 7.59 -15.91
C GLU A 117 5.93 8.24 -14.59
N THR A 118 5.08 7.55 -13.84
CA THR A 118 4.57 7.99 -12.55
C THR A 118 4.75 6.87 -11.54
N THR A 119 5.34 7.16 -10.39
CA THR A 119 5.26 6.26 -9.24
C THR A 119 3.95 6.51 -8.53
N PHE A 120 3.23 5.44 -8.22
CA PHE A 120 2.09 5.44 -7.32
C PHE A 120 2.47 4.65 -6.08
N ALA A 121 2.35 5.25 -4.90
CA ALA A 121 2.80 4.64 -3.66
C ALA A 121 1.68 4.53 -2.63
N PHE A 122 1.59 3.37 -1.99
CA PHE A 122 0.75 3.10 -0.84
C PHE A 122 1.56 3.31 0.44
N VAL A 123 1.16 4.30 1.25
CA VAL A 123 1.97 4.78 2.37
C VAL A 123 1.54 4.15 3.69
N GLN A 124 0.30 4.39 4.08
CA GLN A 124 -0.19 4.09 5.42
C GLN A 124 -1.70 3.96 5.44
N VAL A 125 -2.20 3.32 6.50
CA VAL A 125 -3.63 3.09 6.75
C VAL A 125 -4.00 3.80 8.05
N ASN A 126 -5.08 4.57 8.04
CA ASN A 126 -5.71 5.08 9.24
C ASN A 126 -6.85 4.15 9.67
N GLN A 127 -6.78 3.64 10.89
CA GLN A 127 -7.91 2.99 11.54
C GLN A 127 -8.80 4.07 12.18
N VAL A 128 -9.87 4.47 11.48
CA VAL A 128 -10.66 5.67 11.81
C VAL A 128 -11.24 5.62 13.22
N ARG A 129 -11.66 4.43 13.67
CA ARG A 129 -12.28 4.23 14.99
C ARG A 129 -11.36 4.64 16.15
N ILE A 130 -10.07 4.45 15.98
CA ILE A 130 -9.05 4.73 17.03
C ILE A 130 -8.10 5.86 16.62
N ASN A 131 -8.35 6.48 15.46
CA ASN A 131 -7.55 7.53 14.85
C ASN A 131 -6.04 7.23 14.83
N SER A 132 -5.68 5.99 14.47
CA SER A 132 -4.29 5.55 14.44
C SER A 132 -3.82 5.34 13.00
N TRP A 133 -2.70 5.98 12.64
CA TRP A 133 -2.03 5.78 11.36
C TRP A 133 -0.93 4.73 11.52
N GLU A 134 -0.95 3.73 10.65
CA GLU A 134 0.03 2.66 10.59
C GLU A 134 0.66 2.62 9.19
N ASN A 135 1.98 2.74 9.15
CA ASN A 135 2.77 2.68 7.93
C ASN A 135 2.82 1.25 7.38
N ILE A 136 2.58 1.14 6.08
CA ILE A 136 2.82 -0.09 5.35
C ILE A 136 4.31 -0.39 5.38
N ASN A 137 4.62 -1.68 5.43
CA ASN A 137 5.94 -2.24 5.59
C ASN A 137 6.68 -1.81 6.86
N ASP A 138 6.05 -1.14 7.83
CA ASP A 138 6.71 -0.77 9.11
C ASP A 138 5.93 -1.18 10.34
N ASP A 139 4.73 -0.62 10.54
CA ASP A 139 3.96 -0.80 11.77
C ASP A 139 3.22 -2.15 11.80
N PHE A 140 2.86 -2.68 10.63
CA PHE A 140 2.18 -3.97 10.50
C PHE A 140 3.15 -5.17 10.62
N ASN A 141 2.68 -6.23 11.29
CA ASN A 141 3.31 -7.54 11.16
C ASN A 141 3.19 -8.07 9.72
N TYR A 142 4.02 -9.05 9.36
CA TYR A 142 4.10 -9.58 7.99
C TYR A 142 2.73 -9.98 7.40
N ASN A 143 1.92 -10.71 8.16
CA ASN A 143 0.64 -11.22 7.67
C ASN A 143 -0.35 -10.09 7.43
N ASP A 144 -0.47 -9.15 8.37
CA ASP A 144 -1.42 -8.06 8.26
C ASP A 144 -0.96 -7.03 7.21
N ASN A 145 0.35 -6.78 7.11
CA ASN A 145 0.93 -6.00 6.03
C ASN A 145 0.60 -6.59 4.66
N SER A 146 0.81 -7.90 4.50
CA SER A 146 0.50 -8.61 3.26
C SER A 146 -0.98 -8.50 2.88
N LYS A 147 -1.89 -8.57 3.86
CA LYS A 147 -3.33 -8.39 3.61
C LYS A 147 -3.67 -6.96 3.20
N GLN A 148 -3.05 -5.95 3.82
CA GLN A 148 -3.28 -4.55 3.45
C GLN A 148 -2.80 -4.28 2.03
N ILE A 149 -1.61 -4.77 1.66
CA ILE A 149 -1.07 -4.67 0.29
C ILE A 149 -1.99 -5.38 -0.71
N GLU A 150 -2.37 -6.64 -0.46
CA GLU A 150 -3.25 -7.40 -1.35
C GLU A 150 -4.62 -6.71 -1.55
N LYS A 151 -5.18 -6.15 -0.46
CA LYS A 151 -6.42 -5.39 -0.51
C LYS A 151 -6.28 -4.13 -1.35
N PHE A 152 -5.20 -3.36 -1.15
CA PHE A 152 -4.88 -2.18 -1.95
C PHE A 152 -4.74 -2.53 -3.43
N GLU A 153 -3.96 -3.56 -3.76
CA GLU A 153 -3.71 -3.99 -5.13
C GLU A 153 -5.01 -4.38 -5.84
N LYS A 154 -5.85 -5.18 -5.18
CA LYS A 154 -7.09 -5.68 -5.77
C LYS A 154 -8.15 -4.59 -5.95
N ARG A 155 -8.32 -3.73 -4.94
CA ARG A 155 -9.46 -2.79 -4.88
C ARG A 155 -9.15 -1.43 -5.50
N ILE A 156 -7.89 -0.98 -5.45
CA ILE A 156 -7.49 0.33 -5.96
C ILE A 156 -6.61 0.17 -7.20
N LEU A 157 -5.44 -0.46 -7.07
CA LEU A 157 -4.42 -0.45 -8.13
C LEU A 157 -4.92 -1.12 -9.43
N LYS A 158 -5.52 -2.31 -9.32
CA LYS A 158 -6.03 -3.05 -10.48
C LYS A 158 -7.06 -2.25 -11.26
N VAL A 159 -8.06 -1.68 -10.57
CA VAL A 159 -9.13 -0.89 -11.18
C VAL A 159 -8.57 0.39 -11.80
N LEU A 160 -7.62 1.04 -11.12
CA LEU A 160 -6.93 2.22 -11.65
C LEU A 160 -6.20 1.90 -12.97
N ILE A 161 -5.50 0.76 -13.04
CA ILE A 161 -4.83 0.29 -14.26
C ILE A 161 -5.84 0.00 -15.38
N GLU A 162 -7.01 -0.56 -15.07
CA GLU A 162 -8.07 -0.81 -16.05
C GLU A 162 -8.60 0.52 -16.63
N ILE A 163 -8.84 1.53 -15.78
CA ILE A 163 -9.23 2.88 -16.21
C ILE A 163 -8.16 3.51 -17.12
N LEU A 164 -6.88 3.40 -16.75
CA LEU A 164 -5.77 3.92 -17.54
C LEU A 164 -5.67 3.26 -18.92
N LYS A 165 -5.81 1.93 -18.99
CA LYS A 165 -5.81 1.18 -20.25
C LYS A 165 -6.98 1.59 -21.15
N ALA A 166 -8.18 1.72 -20.58
CA ALA A 166 -9.36 2.15 -21.32
C ALA A 166 -9.21 3.56 -21.90
N ASN A 167 -8.61 4.49 -21.15
CA ASN A 167 -8.38 5.86 -21.62
C ASN A 167 -7.30 5.94 -22.72
N LYS A 168 -6.35 5.00 -22.75
CA LYS A 168 -5.26 4.96 -23.75
C LYS A 168 -5.70 4.31 -25.06
N GLY A 169 -6.59 3.31 -25.02
CA GLY A 169 -7.14 2.66 -26.21
C GLY A 169 -8.26 3.45 -26.92
N GLY A 170 -8.76 4.52 -26.30
CA GLY A 170 -9.75 5.44 -26.87
C GLY A 170 -9.16 6.72 -27.48
N ARG A 171 -7.83 6.78 -27.66
CA ARG A 171 -7.13 7.87 -28.36
C ARG A 171 -6.56 7.38 -29.67
#